data_AF-A0AAD9RIB9-F1
#
_entry.id   AF-A0AAD9RIB9-F1
#
_cell.length_a   1.000
_cell.length_b   1.000
_cell.length_c   1.000
_cell.angle_alpha   90.00
_cell.angle_beta   90.00
_cell.angle_gamma   90.00
#
_symmetry.space_group_name_H-M   'P 1'
#
loop_
_entity.id
_entity.type
_entity.pdbx_description
1 polymer ?
#
loop_
_entity_poly.entity_id
_entity_poly.type
_entity_poly.pdbx_seq_one_letter_code
_entity_poly.pdbx_strand_id
1 'polypeptide(L)'
;MEQEQISTAYQKLTTFMEQNTRAVEFVCYGITGIGLLVAVYRVRPFSKFKKPSDIPPHFLKHTELKGVVKRIDPSYSTLLMVDHKPLIPFPRFSRKKYLPIKLSGINVTNQGISWLQTECINISEELVFNKSTKLCTI
;
A
#
# COMPACT_ATOMS: atom_id res chain seq x y z
N MET A 1 -3.30 49.71 20.65
CA MET A 1 -3.59 49.78 19.21
C MET A 1 -3.68 48.40 18.55
N GLU A 2 -2.72 47.48 18.74
CA GLU A 2 -2.80 46.13 18.14
C GLU A 2 -4.01 45.29 18.60
N GLN A 3 -4.30 45.26 19.90
CA GLN A 3 -5.42 44.49 20.46
C GLN A 3 -6.79 44.94 19.93
N GLU A 4 -6.96 46.24 19.71
CA GLU A 4 -8.20 46.86 19.22
C GLU A 4 -8.40 46.61 17.72
N GLN A 5 -7.32 46.59 16.94
CA GLN A 5 -7.35 46.19 15.53
C GLN A 5 -7.74 44.71 15.40
N ILE A 6 -7.19 43.84 16.25
CA ILE A 6 -7.50 42.41 16.27
C ILE A 6 -8.98 42.18 16.57
N SER A 7 -9.55 42.81 17.61
CA SER A 7 -10.97 42.65 17.93
C SER A 7 -11.89 43.13 16.82
N THR A 8 -11.52 44.23 16.15
CA THR A 8 -12.32 44.81 15.05
C THR A 8 -12.25 43.95 13.79
N ALA A 9 -11.08 43.40 13.48
CA ALA A 9 -10.91 42.44 12.39
C ALA A 9 -11.67 41.13 12.67
N TYR A 10 -11.64 40.66 13.91
CA TYR A 10 -12.37 39.47 14.34
C TYR A 10 -13.88 39.67 14.16
N GLN A 11 -14.43 40.77 14.68
CA GLN A 11 -15.85 41.13 14.56
C GLN A 11 -16.31 41.15 13.10
N LYS A 12 -15.56 41.81 12.21
CA LYS A 12 -15.85 41.82 10.76
C LYS A 12 -15.87 40.42 10.15
N LEU A 13 -14.96 39.55 10.57
CA LEU A 13 -14.85 38.19 10.09
C LEU A 13 -16.02 37.34 10.60
N THR A 14 -16.43 37.50 11.87
CA THR A 14 -17.62 36.83 12.42
C THR A 14 -18.88 37.25 11.69
N THR A 15 -19.10 38.56 11.47
CA THR A 15 -20.27 39.06 10.73
C THR A 15 -20.28 38.52 9.30
N PHE A 16 -19.12 38.44 8.65
CA PHE A 16 -19.00 37.88 7.31
C PHE A 16 -19.34 36.37 7.25
N MET A 17 -18.86 35.59 8.23
CA MET A 17 -19.16 34.16 8.34
C MET A 17 -20.65 33.92 8.63
N GLU A 18 -21.27 34.77 9.44
CA GLU A 18 -22.66 34.64 9.84
C GLU A 18 -23.61 34.99 8.68
N GLN A 19 -23.27 36.02 7.90
CA GLN A 19 -24.01 36.36 6.67
C GLN A 19 -23.87 35.32 5.55
N ASN A 20 -22.73 34.62 5.47
CA ASN A 20 -22.42 33.66 4.41
C ASN A 20 -22.26 32.24 4.94
N THR A 21 -23.25 31.74 5.68
CA THR A 21 -23.22 30.42 6.32
C THR A 21 -22.94 29.29 5.33
N ARG A 22 -23.49 29.38 4.11
CA ARG A 22 -23.24 28.42 3.02
C ARG A 22 -21.77 28.38 2.58
N ALA A 23 -21.11 29.53 2.51
CA ALA A 23 -19.71 29.59 2.12
C ALA A 23 -18.81 28.91 3.17
N VAL A 24 -19.12 29.11 4.45
CA VAL A 24 -18.40 28.47 5.57
C VAL A 24 -18.58 26.96 5.54
N GLU A 25 -19.79 26.46 5.24
CA GLU A 25 -20.04 25.02 5.04
C GLU A 25 -19.16 24.44 3.93
N PHE A 26 -19.07 25.09 2.77
CA PHE A 26 -18.22 24.62 1.66
C PHE A 26 -16.74 24.60 2.02
N VAL A 27 -16.24 25.60 2.75
CA VAL A 27 -14.86 25.61 3.23
C VAL A 27 -14.61 24.44 4.19
N CYS A 28 -15.53 24.18 5.12
CA CYS A 28 -15.41 23.09 6.07
C CYS A 28 -15.41 21.71 5.36
N TYR A 29 -16.30 21.51 4.39
CA TYR A 29 -16.30 20.31 3.55
C TYR A 29 -15.03 20.19 2.72
N GLY A 30 -14.49 21.30 2.21
CA GLY A 30 -13.22 21.34 1.50
C GLY A 30 -12.05 20.88 2.37
N ILE A 31 -11.91 21.45 3.57
CA ILE A 31 -10.87 21.08 4.53
C ILE A 31 -11.00 19.61 4.93
N THR A 32 -12.21 19.15 5.22
CA THR A 32 -12.48 17.76 5.58
C THR A 32 -12.14 16.80 4.45
N GLY A 33 -12.53 17.14 3.21
CA GLY A 33 -12.23 16.35 2.02
C GLY A 33 -10.73 16.26 1.73
N ILE A 34 -10.00 17.37 1.84
CA ILE A 34 -8.53 17.40 1.68
C ILE A 34 -7.87 16.57 2.77
N GLY A 35 -8.28 16.72 4.04
CA GLY A 35 -7.75 15.94 5.16
C GLY A 35 -7.95 14.44 4.97
N LEU A 36 -9.15 14.03 4.56
CA LEU A 36 -9.46 12.63 4.25
C LEU A 36 -8.61 12.11 3.09
N LEU A 37 -8.47 12.90 2.03
CA LEU A 37 -7.69 12.53 0.85
C LEU A 37 -6.21 12.36 1.20
N VAL A 38 -5.63 13.28 1.97
CA VAL A 38 -4.24 13.17 2.47
C VAL A 38 -4.06 11.93 3.35
N ALA A 39 -5.01 11.64 4.23
CA ALA A 39 -4.97 10.44 5.07
C ALA A 39 -4.99 9.15 4.23
N VAL A 40 -5.88 9.06 3.24
CA VAL A 40 -5.96 7.92 2.32
C VAL A 40 -4.66 7.77 1.51
N TYR A 41 -4.11 8.86 0.99
CA TYR A 41 -2.84 8.82 0.26
C TYR A 41 -1.66 8.41 1.16
N ARG A 42 -1.65 8.81 2.43
CA ARG A 42 -0.59 8.47 3.39
C ARG A 42 -0.60 7.00 3.77
N VAL A 43 -1.77 6.40 3.95
CA VAL A 43 -1.91 4.97 4.29
C VAL A 43 -1.55 4.05 3.10
N ARG A 44 -1.53 4.58 1.86
CA ARG A 44 -1.26 3.83 0.61
C ARG A 44 -2.05 2.50 0.52
N PRO A 45 -3.37 2.48 0.76
CA PRO A 45 -4.15 1.23 0.77
C PRO A 45 -4.16 0.51 -0.60
N PHE A 46 -3.83 1.22 -1.67
CA PHE A 46 -3.84 0.75 -3.05
C PHE A 46 -2.45 0.43 -3.63
N SER A 47 -1.37 0.68 -2.89
CA SER A 47 -0.03 0.51 -3.47
C SER A 47 0.41 -0.94 -3.35
N LYS A 48 0.59 -1.60 -4.49
CA LYS A 48 1.42 -2.79 -4.57
C LYS A 48 2.84 -2.46 -4.06
N PHE A 49 3.32 -3.18 -3.06
CA PHE A 49 4.65 -3.05 -2.49
C PHE A 49 5.72 -3.43 -3.51
N LYS A 50 6.73 -2.56 -3.70
CA LYS A 50 7.84 -2.80 -4.63
C LYS A 50 8.99 -3.53 -3.95
N LYS A 51 9.15 -3.30 -2.64
CA LYS A 51 10.19 -3.92 -1.81
C LYS A 51 9.57 -4.52 -0.56
N PRO A 52 10.14 -5.61 0.00
CA PRO A 52 9.73 -6.13 1.30
C PRO A 52 9.82 -5.08 2.42
N SER A 53 10.73 -4.11 2.29
CA SER A 53 10.90 -2.98 3.23
C SER A 53 9.78 -1.94 3.16
N ASP A 54 9.00 -1.91 2.07
CA ASP A 54 7.88 -0.97 1.92
C ASP A 54 6.64 -1.44 2.68
N ILE A 55 6.63 -2.67 3.19
CA ILE A 55 5.52 -3.26 3.94
C ILE A 55 5.58 -2.72 5.37
N PRO A 56 4.56 -1.97 5.83
CA PRO A 56 4.54 -1.46 7.18
C PRO A 56 4.57 -2.62 8.20
N PRO A 57 5.34 -2.49 9.30
CA PRO A 57 5.59 -3.60 10.22
C PRO A 57 4.35 -4.10 10.96
N HIS A 58 3.28 -3.30 11.00
CA HIS A 58 2.01 -3.71 11.62
C HIS A 58 1.23 -4.72 10.76
N PHE A 59 1.34 -4.66 9.42
CA PHE A 59 0.68 -5.64 8.54
C PHE A 59 1.31 -7.03 8.66
N LEU A 60 2.62 -7.08 8.92
CA LEU A 60 3.37 -8.33 9.05
C LEU A 60 2.98 -9.17 10.27
N LYS A 61 2.24 -8.60 11.24
CA LYS A 61 1.83 -9.30 12.47
C LYS A 61 0.43 -9.91 12.38
N HIS A 62 -0.44 -9.37 11.54
CA HIS A 62 -1.88 -9.66 11.59
C HIS A 62 -2.48 -10.08 10.25
N THR A 63 -1.72 -10.04 9.16
CA THR A 63 -2.26 -10.36 7.84
C THR A 63 -1.27 -11.18 7.03
N GLU A 64 -1.72 -12.35 6.60
CA GLU A 64 -1.01 -13.16 5.62
C GLU A 64 -1.10 -12.48 4.26
N LEU A 65 0.05 -12.17 3.67
CA LEU A 65 0.07 -11.66 2.31
C LEU A 65 -0.09 -12.83 1.35
N LYS A 66 -1.09 -12.75 0.46
CA LYS A 66 -1.32 -13.71 -0.61
C LYS A 66 -0.85 -13.14 -1.94
N GLY A 67 -0.16 -13.95 -2.73
CA GLY A 67 0.27 -13.55 -4.06
C GLY A 67 0.56 -14.72 -4.99
N VAL A 68 0.45 -14.46 -6.28
CA VAL A 68 0.71 -15.44 -7.34
C VAL A 68 2.12 -15.23 -7.87
N VAL A 69 2.90 -16.31 -7.98
CA VAL A 69 4.22 -16.26 -8.60
C VAL A 69 4.06 -16.04 -10.10
N LYS A 70 4.67 -14.98 -10.63
CA LYS A 70 4.59 -14.66 -12.07
C LYS A 70 5.90 -14.89 -12.82
N ARG A 71 7.03 -14.80 -12.13
CA ARG A 71 8.34 -14.99 -12.76
C ARG A 71 9.37 -15.44 -11.73
N ILE A 72 10.35 -16.22 -12.17
CA ILE A 72 11.52 -16.59 -11.38
C ILE A 72 12.75 -16.03 -12.10
N ASP A 73 13.57 -15.25 -11.41
CA ASP A 73 14.82 -14.70 -11.95
C ASP A 73 16.03 -15.49 -11.40
N PRO A 74 16.81 -16.16 -12.27
CA PRO A 74 17.96 -16.97 -11.86
C PRO A 74 19.26 -16.16 -11.67
N SER A 75 19.30 -14.85 -11.99
CA SER A 75 20.57 -14.15 -12.27
C SER A 75 21.52 -13.94 -11.08
N TYR A 76 21.04 -13.81 -9.83
CA TYR A 76 21.92 -13.42 -8.69
C TYR A 76 21.64 -14.14 -7.37
N SER A 77 20.44 -14.68 -7.21
CA SER A 77 20.00 -15.60 -6.15
C SER A 77 18.53 -15.83 -6.45
N THR A 78 18.07 -17.07 -6.58
CA THR A 78 16.72 -17.43 -7.02
C THR A 78 15.63 -16.52 -6.44
N LEU A 79 15.21 -15.52 -7.23
CA LEU A 79 14.29 -14.47 -6.81
C LEU A 79 12.92 -14.79 -7.41
N LEU A 80 11.94 -15.07 -6.55
CA LEU A 80 10.55 -15.21 -6.95
C LEU A 80 9.93 -13.82 -7.08
N MET A 81 9.41 -13.52 -8.25
CA MET A 81 8.62 -12.32 -8.52
C MET A 81 7.14 -12.65 -8.29
N VAL A 82 6.62 -12.16 -7.18
CA VAL A 82 5.26 -12.44 -6.73
C VAL A 82 4.37 -11.23 -7.00
N ASP A 83 3.26 -11.42 -7.70
CA ASP A 83 2.20 -10.43 -7.81
C ASP A 83 1.24 -10.61 -6.63
N HIS A 84 1.31 -9.70 -5.66
CA HIS A 84 0.46 -9.74 -4.47
C HIS A 84 -0.83 -8.93 -4.71
N LYS A 85 -1.93 -9.41 -4.13
CA LYS A 85 -3.22 -8.72 -4.20
C LYS A 85 -3.17 -7.49 -3.27
N PRO A 86 -3.45 -6.27 -3.78
CA PRO A 86 -3.57 -5.10 -2.90
C PRO A 86 -4.78 -5.28 -1.97
N LEU A 87 -4.74 -4.64 -0.79
CA LEU A 87 -5.84 -4.73 0.20
C LEU A 87 -7.19 -4.30 -0.40
N ILE A 88 -7.19 -3.32 -1.30
CA ILE A 88 -8.38 -2.88 -2.02
C ILE A 88 -8.07 -2.90 -3.53
N PRO A 89 -8.72 -3.79 -4.31
CA PRO A 89 -8.48 -3.89 -5.75
C PRO A 89 -9.17 -2.75 -6.50
N PHE A 90 -8.42 -1.71 -6.88
CA PHE A 90 -8.90 -0.71 -7.84
C PHE A 90 -8.50 -1.10 -9.28
N PRO A 91 -9.45 -1.19 -10.22
CA PRO A 91 -9.19 -1.69 -11.57
C PRO A 91 -8.24 -0.82 -12.40
N ARG A 92 -8.12 0.49 -12.10
CA ARG A 92 -7.37 1.45 -12.94
C ARG A 92 -5.97 1.82 -12.42
N PHE A 93 -5.63 1.49 -11.17
CA PHE A 93 -4.32 1.81 -10.56
C PHE A 93 -3.36 0.62 -10.44
N SER A 94 -3.79 -0.58 -10.84
CA SER A 94 -3.01 -1.81 -10.73
C SER A 94 -1.96 -1.92 -11.85
N ARG A 95 -0.90 -1.12 -11.77
CA ARG A 95 0.30 -1.38 -12.58
C ARG A 95 0.86 -2.75 -12.17
N LYS A 96 1.23 -3.59 -13.14
CA LYS A 96 1.90 -4.88 -12.91
C LYS A 96 3.22 -4.62 -12.16
N LYS A 97 3.18 -4.77 -10.84
CA LYS A 97 4.33 -4.58 -9.95
C LYS A 97 4.55 -5.90 -9.25
N TYR A 98 5.75 -6.44 -9.39
CA TYR A 98 6.13 -7.71 -8.78
C TYR A 98 7.01 -7.44 -7.56
N LEU A 99 6.75 -8.19 -6.48
CA LEU A 99 7.54 -8.17 -5.26
C LEU A 99 8.64 -9.24 -5.38
N PRO A 100 9.93 -8.86 -5.40
CA PRO A 100 11.01 -9.84 -5.38
C PRO A 100 11.14 -10.45 -3.97
N ILE A 101 11.01 -11.77 -3.89
CA ILE A 101 11.14 -12.55 -2.66
C ILE A 101 12.25 -13.58 -2.86
N LYS A 102 13.18 -13.65 -1.89
CA LYS A 102 14.21 -14.67 -1.86
C LYS A 102 13.72 -15.83 -1.01
N LEU A 103 13.83 -17.05 -1.53
CA LEU A 103 13.63 -18.26 -0.73
C LEU A 103 14.79 -18.37 0.27
N SER A 104 14.48 -18.30 1.56
CA SER A 104 15.48 -18.39 2.61
C SER A 104 15.66 -19.85 3.02
N GLY A 105 16.91 -20.30 3.17
CA GLY A 105 17.22 -21.64 3.68
C GLY A 105 17.22 -22.77 2.63
N ILE A 106 16.98 -22.46 1.36
CA ILE A 106 17.00 -23.45 0.26
C ILE A 106 17.98 -22.95 -0.80
N ASN A 107 18.99 -23.76 -1.14
CA ASN A 107 19.82 -23.54 -2.31
C ASN A 107 19.15 -24.20 -3.51
N VAL A 108 18.51 -23.39 -4.37
CA VAL A 108 17.74 -23.92 -5.50
C VAL A 108 18.70 -24.17 -6.67
N THR A 109 18.95 -25.44 -6.97
CA THR A 109 19.68 -25.88 -8.17
C THR A 109 18.86 -25.57 -9.43
N ASN A 110 19.50 -25.49 -10.61
CA ASN A 110 18.82 -25.24 -11.89
C ASN A 110 17.61 -26.15 -12.16
N GLN A 111 17.67 -27.43 -11.75
CA GLN A 111 16.53 -28.35 -11.87
C GLN A 111 15.35 -27.96 -10.97
N GLY A 112 15.63 -27.48 -9.76
CA GLY A 112 14.62 -26.95 -8.84
C GLY A 112 13.96 -25.68 -9.37
N ILE A 113 14.69 -24.86 -10.13
CA ILE A 113 14.12 -23.69 -10.81
C ILE A 113 13.09 -24.12 -11.86
N SER A 114 13.43 -25.13 -12.68
CA SER A 114 12.51 -25.66 -13.69
C SER A 114 11.26 -26.27 -13.05
N TRP A 115 11.42 -27.02 -11.94
CA TRP A 115 10.29 -27.56 -11.19
C TRP A 115 9.38 -26.44 -10.62
N LEU A 116 9.97 -25.41 -10.00
CA LEU A 116 9.23 -24.25 -9.48
C LEU A 116 8.53 -23.44 -10.59
N GLN A 117 9.12 -23.37 -11.78
CA GLN A 117 8.47 -22.74 -12.93
C GLN A 117 7.25 -23.54 -13.38
N THR A 118 7.34 -24.87 -13.42
CA THR A 118 6.21 -25.71 -13.81
C THR A 118 5.09 -25.67 -12.78
N GLU A 119 5.39 -25.82 -11.49
CA GLU A 119 4.36 -25.90 -10.46
C GLU A 119 3.76 -24.52 -10.14
N CYS A 120 4.59 -23.54 -9.80
CA CYS A 120 4.08 -22.26 -9.29
C CYS A 120 3.53 -21.32 -10.37
N ILE A 121 4.01 -21.41 -11.62
CA ILE A 121 3.56 -20.50 -12.70
C ILE A 121 2.38 -21.12 -13.45
N ASN A 122 2.40 -22.43 -13.69
CA ASN A 122 1.39 -23.10 -14.52
C ASN A 122 0.10 -23.38 -13.73
N ILE A 123 0.20 -23.61 -12.42
CA ILE A 123 -0.95 -23.97 -11.57
C ILE A 123 -1.54 -22.74 -10.85
N SER A 124 -0.89 -21.57 -10.94
CA SER A 124 -1.36 -20.31 -10.35
C SER A 124 -1.71 -20.41 -8.86
N GLU A 125 -0.98 -21.24 -8.11
CA GLU A 125 -1.16 -21.37 -6.67
C GLU A 125 -0.88 -20.05 -5.95
N GLU A 126 -1.75 -19.71 -5.01
CA GLU A 126 -1.57 -18.56 -4.13
C GLU A 126 -0.56 -18.93 -3.05
N LEU A 127 0.63 -18.33 -3.09
CA LEU A 127 1.58 -18.46 -2.00
C LEU A 127 1.16 -17.59 -0.82
N VAL A 128 1.12 -18.21 0.36
CA VAL A 128 0.85 -17.56 1.63
C VAL A 128 2.17 -17.23 2.33
N PHE A 129 2.40 -15.94 2.60
CA PHE A 129 3.61 -15.48 3.29
C PHE A 129 3.35 -15.21 4.77
N ASN A 130 4.06 -15.91 5.66
CA ASN A 130 4.08 -15.66 7.10
C ASN A 130 5.51 -15.32 7.56
N LYS A 131 5.70 -14.31 8.43
CA LYS A 131 7.03 -13.92 8.95
C LYS A 131 7.54 -14.87 10.05
N SER A 132 6.65 -15.60 10.73
CA SER A 132 7.01 -16.47 11.86
C SER A 132 7.94 -17.61 11.44
N THR A 133 7.79 -18.06 10.22
CA THR A 133 8.68 -19.03 9.58
C THR A 133 9.27 -18.34 8.37
N LYS A 134 10.60 -18.33 8.23
CA LYS A 134 11.24 -18.06 6.93
C LYS A 134 10.96 -19.23 5.95
N LEU A 135 9.72 -19.74 5.89
CA LEU A 135 9.27 -20.80 5.02
C LEU A 135 8.13 -20.29 4.16
N CYS A 136 8.29 -20.51 2.87
CA CYS A 136 7.18 -20.58 1.94
C CYS A 136 6.47 -21.90 2.22
N THR A 137 5.19 -21.86 2.59
CA THR A 137 4.34 -23.07 2.62
C THR A 137 3.56 -23.07 1.32
N ILE A 138 3.64 -24.20 0.60
CA ILE A 138 2.90 -24.46 -0.64
C ILE A 138 1.52 -24.96 -0.22
#